data_AF-A0A2Z6N5R8-F1
#
_entry.id   AF-A0A2Z6N5R8-F1
#
_cell.length_a   1.000
_cell.length_b   1.000
_cell.length_c   1.000
_cell.angle_alpha   90.00
_cell.angle_beta   90.00
_cell.angle_gamma   90.00
#
_symmetry.space_group_name_H-M   'P 1'
#
loop_
_entity.id
_entity.type
_entity.pdbx_description
1 polymer ?
#
loop_
_entity_poly.entity_id
_entity_poly.type
_entity_poly.pdbx_seq_one_letter_code
_entity_poly.pdbx_strand_id
1 'polypeptide(L)'
;MQLLLFLCSIVYTSITTLVLSLIIPFHVLLRRLVFSRVVPSSFGDGAEPISLYEGTVYHQRRYPIHHSFKLQVRYALIDLDRVPHVPSNHLSPDEARQITDTNGPM
;
A
#
# COMPACT_ATOMS: atom_id res chain seq x y z
N MET A 1 -29.27 -19.78 -37.93
CA MET A 1 -29.21 -18.53 -37.15
C MET A 1 -28.50 -18.70 -35.80
N GLN A 2 -28.93 -19.61 -34.92
CA GLN A 2 -28.31 -19.81 -33.59
C GLN A 2 -26.83 -20.21 -33.63
N LEU A 3 -26.40 -21.05 -34.59
CA LEU A 3 -24.99 -21.46 -34.70
C LEU A 3 -24.04 -20.29 -34.98
N LEU A 4 -24.46 -19.34 -35.82
CA LEU A 4 -23.70 -18.12 -36.13
C LEU A 4 -23.60 -17.19 -34.92
N LEU A 5 -24.71 -17.04 -34.17
CA LEU A 5 -24.72 -16.25 -32.94
C LEU A 5 -23.83 -16.88 -31.86
N PHE A 6 -23.85 -18.20 -31.75
CA PHE A 6 -22.98 -18.94 -30.82
C PHE A 6 -21.50 -18.77 -31.20
N LEU A 7 -21.14 -18.90 -32.48
CA LEU A 7 -19.77 -18.69 -32.93
C LEU A 7 -19.30 -17.24 -32.72
N CYS A 8 -20.16 -16.26 -33.01
CA CYS A 8 -19.90 -14.85 -32.69
C CYS A 8 -19.67 -14.65 -31.19
N SER A 9 -20.45 -15.30 -30.32
CA SER A 9 -20.28 -15.18 -28.86
C SER A 9 -18.95 -15.78 -28.38
N ILE A 10 -18.51 -16.90 -28.95
CA ILE A 10 -17.21 -17.51 -28.64
C ILE A 10 -16.07 -16.60 -29.09
N VAL A 11 -16.14 -16.07 -30.32
CA VAL A 11 -15.12 -15.17 -30.84
C VAL A 11 -15.06 -13.88 -30.01
N TYR A 12 -16.21 -13.29 -29.68
CA TYR A 12 -16.30 -12.09 -28.85
C TYR A 12 -15.73 -12.31 -27.44
N THR A 13 -16.11 -13.39 -26.77
CA THR A 13 -15.60 -13.72 -25.43
C THR A 13 -14.11 -14.04 -25.45
N SER A 14 -13.61 -14.75 -26.46
CA SER A 14 -12.16 -15.01 -26.63
C SER A 14 -11.36 -13.73 -26.84
N ILE A 15 -11.82 -12.83 -27.71
CA ILE A 15 -11.13 -11.55 -27.95
C ILE A 15 -11.15 -10.68 -26.70
N THR A 16 -12.31 -10.54 -26.05
CA THR A 16 -12.44 -9.69 -24.84
C THR A 16 -11.61 -10.21 -23.68
N THR A 17 -11.59 -11.52 -23.44
CA THR A 17 -10.75 -12.13 -22.40
C THR A 17 -9.26 -11.99 -22.70
N LEU A 18 -8.85 -12.15 -23.96
CA LEU A 18 -7.47 -11.95 -24.39
C LEU A 18 -7.01 -10.49 -24.18
N VAL A 19 -7.84 -9.52 -24.58
CA VAL A 19 -7.53 -8.09 -24.40
C VAL A 19 -7.42 -7.75 -22.90
N LEU A 20 -8.38 -8.20 -22.09
CA LEU A 20 -8.37 -7.92 -20.65
C LEU A 20 -7.16 -8.57 -19.95
N SER A 21 -6.82 -9.80 -20.34
CA SER A 21 -5.65 -10.53 -19.85
C SER A 21 -4.34 -9.80 -20.17
N LEU A 22 -4.23 -9.13 -21.31
CA LEU A 22 -3.04 -8.34 -21.68
C LEU A 22 -2.96 -6.98 -20.96
N ILE A 23 -4.10 -6.35 -20.65
CA ILE A 23 -4.14 -5.05 -19.97
C ILE A 23 -3.63 -5.15 -18.52
N ILE A 24 -3.95 -6.25 -17.81
CA ILE A 24 -3.57 -6.44 -16.40
C ILE A 24 -2.04 -6.40 -16.18
N PRO A 25 -1.21 -7.23 -16.85
CA PRO A 25 0.23 -7.19 -16.67
C PRO A 25 0.82 -5.87 -17.15
N PHE A 26 0.26 -5.25 -18.19
CA PHE A 26 0.71 -3.93 -18.66
C PHE A 26 0.50 -2.85 -17.59
N HIS A 27 -0.66 -2.85 -16.94
CA HIS A 27 -0.96 -1.90 -15.87
C HIS A 27 -0.10 -2.14 -14.61
N VAL A 28 0.21 -3.39 -14.30
CA VAL A 28 1.15 -3.74 -13.21
C VAL A 28 2.58 -3.30 -13.55
N LEU A 29 3.06 -3.55 -14.77
CA LEU A 29 4.37 -3.12 -15.24
C LEU A 29 4.49 -1.60 -15.26
N LEU A 30 3.48 -0.88 -15.76
CA LEU A 30 3.44 0.57 -15.75
C LEU A 30 3.46 1.14 -14.34
N ARG A 31 2.66 0.58 -13.42
CA ARG A 31 2.71 0.96 -12.00
C ARG A 31 4.06 0.67 -11.39
N ARG A 32 4.68 -0.46 -11.68
CA ARG A 32 6.02 -0.77 -11.17
C ARG A 32 7.05 0.24 -11.70
N LEU A 33 7.03 0.59 -12.98
CA LEU A 33 7.95 1.58 -13.54
C LEU A 33 7.74 2.99 -12.97
N VAL A 34 6.49 3.39 -12.74
CA VAL A 34 6.15 4.72 -12.20
C VAL A 34 6.36 4.81 -10.68
N PHE A 35 6.09 3.74 -9.93
CA PHE A 35 6.13 3.71 -8.46
C PHE A 35 7.35 2.98 -7.86
N SER A 36 8.21 2.33 -8.64
CA SER A 36 9.47 1.72 -8.13
C SER A 36 10.50 2.74 -7.62
N ARG A 37 10.21 4.04 -7.67
CA ARG A 37 11.10 5.09 -7.14
C ARG A 37 10.86 5.43 -5.66
N VAL A 38 10.26 4.52 -4.89
CA VAL A 38 10.21 4.61 -3.43
C VAL A 38 10.64 3.26 -2.85
N VAL A 39 11.93 2.97 -2.95
CA VAL A 39 12.59 2.00 -2.06
C VAL A 39 13.02 2.82 -0.85
N PRO A 40 12.47 2.60 0.37
CA PRO A 40 13.10 3.13 1.56
C PRO A 40 14.44 2.41 1.69
N SER A 41 15.50 3.21 1.69
CA SER A 41 16.87 2.80 1.95
C SER A 41 16.94 1.88 3.16
N SER A 42 17.50 0.70 2.93
CA SER A 42 18.14 -0.23 3.87
C SER A 42 18.12 0.19 5.35
N PHE A 43 17.49 -0.64 6.17
CA PHE A 43 17.81 -0.79 7.59
C PHE A 43 19.28 -1.22 7.73
N GLY A 44 20.18 -0.25 7.73
CA GLY A 44 21.58 -0.38 8.11
C GLY A 44 21.88 0.64 9.20
N ASP A 45 22.94 0.42 9.96
CA ASP A 45 23.39 1.17 11.15
C ASP A 45 23.55 2.71 10.96
N GLY A 46 23.41 3.21 9.72
CA GLY A 46 23.40 4.63 9.36
C GLY A 46 22.07 5.15 8.79
N ALA A 47 20.98 4.40 8.93
CA ALA A 47 19.65 4.82 8.45
C ALA A 47 19.12 5.99 9.28
N GLU A 48 18.62 7.02 8.59
CA GLU A 48 17.92 8.16 9.19
C GLU A 48 16.84 7.69 10.17
N PRO A 49 16.75 8.27 11.38
CA PRO A 49 15.78 7.86 12.40
C PRO A 49 14.32 8.17 11.99
N ILE A 50 14.12 8.83 10.85
CA ILE A 50 12.82 9.20 10.31
C ILE A 50 12.70 8.69 8.87
N SER A 51 11.69 7.88 8.61
CA SER A 51 11.35 7.38 7.27
C SER A 51 10.00 7.92 6.83
N LEU A 52 9.96 8.57 5.66
CA LEU A 52 8.72 9.14 5.11
C LEU A 52 8.05 8.16 4.16
N TYR A 53 6.75 7.95 4.34
CA TYR A 53 5.90 7.14 3.48
C TYR A 53 4.83 8.01 2.83
N GLU A 54 4.75 8.01 1.50
CA GLU A 54 3.66 8.61 0.74
C GLU A 54 2.95 7.51 -0.06
N GLY A 55 1.62 7.49 0.04
CA GLY A 55 0.86 6.42 -0.59
C GLY A 55 -0.63 6.64 -0.56
N THR A 56 -1.36 5.58 -0.89
CA THR A 56 -2.81 5.56 -0.81
C THR A 56 -3.26 4.46 0.15
N VAL A 57 -3.99 4.86 1.18
CA VAL A 57 -4.68 3.91 2.07
C VAL A 57 -6.04 3.58 1.48
N TYR A 58 -6.29 2.28 1.36
CA TYR A 58 -7.60 1.73 1.05
C TYR A 58 -8.20 1.18 2.33
N HIS A 59 -9.34 1.73 2.74
CA HIS A 59 -10.12 1.17 3.83
C HIS A 59 -11.37 0.50 3.26
N GLN A 60 -11.63 -0.73 3.71
CA GLN A 60 -12.85 -1.45 3.39
C GLN A 60 -13.44 -2.09 4.63
N ARG A 61 -14.65 -1.66 4.97
CA ARG A 61 -15.51 -2.29 5.96
C ARG A 61 -16.62 -3.06 5.22
N ARG A 62 -16.83 -4.31 5.61
CA ARG A 62 -17.84 -5.19 5.00
C ARG A 62 -19.16 -5.24 5.77
N TYR A 63 -19.13 -5.09 7.10
CA TYR A 63 -20.31 -5.17 7.97
C TYR A 63 -20.29 -4.14 9.10
N PRO A 64 -21.46 -3.71 9.63
CA PRO A 64 -22.81 -4.11 9.22
C PRO A 64 -23.29 -3.44 7.93
N ILE A 65 -22.70 -2.32 7.53
CA ILE A 65 -22.95 -1.64 6.26
C ILE A 65 -21.62 -1.58 5.49
N HIS A 66 -21.67 -1.85 4.19
CA HIS A 66 -20.49 -1.75 3.34
C HIS A 66 -20.05 -0.29 3.22
N HIS A 67 -18.79 -0.04 3.57
CA HIS A 67 -18.18 1.28 3.43
C HIS A 67 -16.76 1.07 2.94
N SER A 68 -16.39 1.75 1.85
CA SER A 68 -15.02 1.77 1.37
C SER A 68 -14.64 3.16 0.93
N PHE A 69 -13.39 3.53 1.22
CA PHE A 69 -12.84 4.81 0.80
C PHE A 69 -11.35 4.69 0.54
N LYS A 70 -10.87 5.64 -0.25
CA LYS A 70 -9.48 5.75 -0.69
C LYS A 70 -8.97 7.14 -0.32
N LEU A 71 -7.87 7.22 0.42
CA LEU A 71 -7.26 8.48 0.83
C LEU A 71 -5.79 8.50 0.43
N GLN A 72 -5.34 9.66 -0.06
CA GLN A 72 -3.92 9.95 -0.17
C GLN A 72 -3.39 10.29 1.21
N VAL A 73 -2.29 9.65 1.60
CA VAL A 73 -1.71 9.78 2.94
C VAL A 73 -0.22 10.04 2.87
N ARG A 74 0.27 10.74 3.90
CA ARG A 74 1.68 10.95 4.17
C ARG A 74 1.93 10.60 5.63
N TYR A 75 2.79 9.63 5.86
CA TYR A 75 3.18 9.18 7.19
C TYR A 75 4.68 9.37 7.40
N ALA A 76 5.08 9.66 8.63
CA ALA A 76 6.46 9.56 9.06
C ALA A 76 6.54 8.40 10.05
N LEU A 77 7.41 7.43 9.77
CA LEU A 77 7.83 6.41 10.71
C LEU A 77 9.05 6.97 11.43
N ILE A 78 8.97 7.02 12.75
CA ILE A 78 9.99 7.65 13.61
C ILE A 78 10.48 6.57 14.56
N ASP A 79 11.78 6.32 14.55
CA ASP A 79 12.48 5.47 15.53
C ASP A 79 12.66 6.31 16.81
N LEU A 80 11.82 6.09 17.81
CA LEU A 80 11.78 6.92 19.01
C LEU A 80 13.06 6.77 19.84
N ASP A 81 13.75 5.64 19.74
CA ASP A 81 14.99 5.39 20.48
C ASP A 81 16.21 6.14 19.92
N ARG A 82 16.19 6.48 18.63
CA ARG A 82 17.33 7.13 17.93
C ARG A 82 17.14 8.61 17.68
N VAL A 83 15.95 9.17 17.93
CA VAL A 83 15.67 10.59 17.69
C VAL A 83 16.24 11.45 18.82
N PRO A 84 17.00 12.52 18.50
CA PRO A 84 17.61 13.36 19.53
C PRO A 84 16.59 14.15 20.36
N HIS A 85 15.41 14.45 19.81
CA HIS A 85 14.32 15.15 20.50
C HIS A 85 12.95 14.62 20.06
N VAL A 86 12.15 14.12 21.02
CA VAL A 86 10.77 13.67 20.75
C VAL A 86 9.94 14.85 20.27
N PRO A 87 9.23 14.76 19.12
CA PRO A 87 8.40 15.85 18.64
C PRO A 87 7.29 16.18 19.66
N SER A 88 6.98 17.48 19.81
CA SER A 88 5.90 17.92 20.71
C SER A 88 4.58 17.20 20.34
N ASN A 89 3.86 16.69 21.36
CA ASN A 89 2.64 15.88 21.23
C ASN A 89 2.82 14.42 20.78
N HIS A 90 4.03 13.86 20.90
CA HIS A 90 4.27 12.43 20.66
C HIS A 90 4.65 11.73 21.98
N LEU A 91 4.40 10.43 22.05
CA LEU A 91 4.82 9.61 23.19
C LEU A 91 6.34 9.55 23.23
N SER A 92 6.90 9.66 24.44
CA SER A 92 8.28 9.25 24.69
C SER A 92 8.43 7.73 24.51
N PRO A 93 9.66 7.23 24.24
CA PRO A 93 9.92 5.80 24.19
C PRO A 93 9.42 5.05 25.44
N ASP A 94 9.61 5.64 26.63
CA ASP A 94 9.21 5.04 27.89
C ASP A 94 7.68 4.98 28.07
N GLU A 95 6.97 6.05 27.67
CA GLU A 95 5.50 6.03 27.66
C GLU A 95 4.95 5.02 26.65
N ALA A 96 5.58 4.89 25.47
CA ALA A 96 5.20 3.90 24.47
C ALA A 96 5.36 2.47 24.99
N ARG A 97 6.48 2.17 25.67
CA ARG A 97 6.72 0.88 26.35
C ARG A 97 5.71 0.62 27.45
N GLN A 98 5.42 1.63 28.27
CA GLN A 98 4.43 1.51 29.35
C GLN A 98 3.02 1.20 28.82
N ILE A 99 2.61 1.81 27.71
CA ILE A 99 1.28 1.60 27.11
C ILE A 99 1.20 0.23 26.42
N THR A 100 2.28 -0.21 25.79
CA THR A 100 2.31 -1.46 25.03
C THR A 100 2.65 -2.69 25.87
N ASP A 101 3.11 -2.49 27.11
CA ASP A 101 3.65 -3.54 28.00
C ASP A 101 4.78 -4.34 27.32
N THR A 102 5.68 -3.63 26.63
CA THR A 102 6.84 -4.23 25.95
C THR A 102 8.14 -3.53 26.29
N ASN A 103 9.25 -4.29 26.30
CA ASN A 103 10.61 -3.76 26.46
C ASN A 103 11.38 -3.72 25.13
N GLY A 104 10.67 -3.76 24.00
CA GLY A 104 11.27 -3.77 22.68
C GLY A 104 11.79 -2.39 22.25
N PRO A 105 12.53 -2.33 21.12
CA PRO A 105 12.83 -1.08 20.44
C PRO A 105 11.54 -0.42 19.93
N MET A 106 11.51 0.92 19.98
CA MET A 106 10.34 1.76 19.68
C MET A 106 10.60 2.72 18.51
#